data_AF-A0A662XS89-F1
#
_entry.id   AF-A0A662XS89-F1
#
_cell.length_a   1.000
_cell.length_b   1.000
_cell.length_c   1.000
_cell.angle_alpha   90.00
_cell.angle_beta   90.00
_cell.angle_gamma   90.00
#
_symmetry.space_group_name_H-M   'P 1'
#
loop_
_entity.id
_entity.type
_entity.pdbx_description
1 polymer ?
#
loop_
_entity_poly.entity_id
_entity_poly.type
_entity_poly.pdbx_seq_one_letter_code
_entity_poly.pdbx_strand_id
1 'polypeptide(L)'
;MVEYFESIASVPRITEGYNPATWMLEVIGAGVDSQRQAASKDGLAAHGSQLPDEEVDFVQYFNASASKKLLDDKLMEPGLFQPSEHLEPLNYSSKRAASNAIQLRFLLQRFFVTYWRTPSYNLTRFGIALFLGLIFGFVYLNPEYTTYQGINGGLGMVYLSTVFIALVSFGSGLPLIYEERAAFYRERAAQTYNTVWYFVSFTLVEIPYVFAGALLFTVVYYPMVGFVGFAEAVFYWVNVAIMILFEAYLAQLAIFVAPSMEMAAIIGVLINAIGLMLMGFNPPALQIPRGYKWIYAIVPHRYAFSVLVAIVFGDCSDDQLAEIASAGDVTSLDLSDYPLGCQIVLNAPTSVGAVPIKSYVQEVFGIKHEHIAEYFGISIGILLVFLFFTLMAMRFINHQQR
;
A
#
# COMPACT_ATOMS: atom_id res chain seq x y z
N MET A 1 -26.96 19.76 41.40
CA MET A 1 -25.62 20.24 40.98
C MET A 1 -25.51 21.74 41.20
N VAL A 2 -26.39 22.58 40.63
CA VAL A 2 -26.44 24.03 40.93
C VAL A 2 -26.54 24.29 42.44
N GLU A 3 -27.54 23.69 43.10
CA GLU A 3 -27.71 23.79 44.56
C GLU A 3 -26.47 23.36 45.37
N TYR A 4 -25.71 22.39 44.85
CA TYR A 4 -24.48 21.93 45.51
C TYR A 4 -23.38 23.00 45.41
N PHE A 5 -23.18 23.58 44.23
CA PHE A 5 -22.20 24.66 44.04
C PHE A 5 -22.61 25.92 44.80
N GLU A 6 -23.88 26.30 44.80
CA GLU A 6 -24.39 27.44 45.57
C GLU A 6 -24.36 27.23 47.09
N SER A 7 -24.24 25.99 47.56
CA SER A 7 -24.05 25.70 48.99
C SER A 7 -22.65 26.09 49.50
N ILE A 8 -21.69 26.28 48.59
CA ILE A 8 -20.34 26.74 48.91
C ILE A 8 -20.37 28.27 48.95
N ALA A 9 -20.10 28.86 50.11
CA ALA A 9 -20.29 30.29 50.35
C ALA A 9 -19.48 31.21 49.41
N SER A 10 -18.33 30.75 48.92
CA SER A 10 -17.46 31.47 48.00
C SER A 10 -17.91 31.39 46.52
N VAL A 11 -18.91 30.57 46.19
CA VAL A 11 -19.38 30.43 44.80
C VAL A 11 -20.46 31.46 44.48
N PRO A 12 -20.32 32.24 43.38
CA PRO A 12 -21.35 33.18 42.95
C PRO A 12 -22.60 32.44 42.51
N ARG A 13 -23.79 32.87 42.95
CA ARG A 13 -25.06 32.26 42.54
C ARG A 13 -25.31 32.41 41.05
N ILE A 14 -26.01 31.44 40.46
CA ILE A 14 -26.34 31.48 39.04
C ILE A 14 -27.38 32.59 38.77
N THR A 15 -27.23 33.29 37.65
CA THR A 15 -28.21 34.28 37.20
C THR A 15 -29.38 33.62 36.48
N GLU A 16 -30.58 34.19 36.64
CA GLU A 16 -31.78 33.66 36.01
C GLU A 16 -31.67 33.71 34.48
N GLY A 17 -31.96 32.58 33.82
CA GLY A 17 -31.83 32.42 32.37
C GLY A 17 -30.42 32.06 31.89
N TYR A 18 -29.42 31.97 32.78
CA TYR A 18 -28.07 31.55 32.42
C TYR A 18 -27.95 30.03 32.34
N ASN A 19 -27.12 29.53 31.42
CA ASN A 19 -26.94 28.09 31.24
C ASN A 19 -26.17 27.49 32.43
N PRO A 20 -26.77 26.54 33.19
CA PRO A 20 -26.12 25.95 34.36
C PRO A 20 -24.80 25.23 34.08
N ALA A 21 -24.66 24.61 32.91
CA ALA A 21 -23.43 23.92 32.53
C ALA A 21 -22.29 24.91 32.28
N THR A 22 -22.59 26.04 31.61
CA THR A 22 -21.61 27.10 31.35
C THR A 22 -21.16 27.77 32.65
N TRP A 23 -22.12 28.16 33.51
CA TRP A 23 -21.80 28.76 34.81
C TRP A 23 -20.96 27.84 35.68
N MET A 24 -21.28 26.54 35.73
CA MET A 24 -20.47 25.58 36.48
C MET A 24 -19.02 25.52 35.98
N LEU A 25 -18.80 25.50 34.66
CA LEU A 25 -17.44 25.47 34.07
C LEU A 25 -16.64 26.73 34.41
N GLU A 26 -17.29 27.89 34.41
CA GLU A 26 -16.70 29.17 34.83
C GLU A 26 -16.33 29.16 36.32
N VAL A 27 -17.23 28.67 37.17
CA VAL A 27 -17.03 28.55 38.63
C VAL A 27 -15.84 27.64 38.96
N ILE A 28 -15.72 26.49 38.30
CA ILE A 28 -14.61 25.54 38.55
C ILE A 28 -13.31 25.92 37.84
N GLY A 29 -13.30 27.02 37.08
CA GLY A 29 -12.10 27.50 36.41
C GLY A 29 -11.73 26.78 35.09
N ALA A 30 -12.61 25.95 34.55
CA ALA A 30 -12.34 25.20 33.32
C ALA A 30 -12.28 26.13 32.10
N GLY A 31 -11.05 26.45 31.65
CA GLY A 31 -10.81 27.27 30.46
C GLY A 31 -10.67 28.78 30.70
N VAL A 32 -10.62 29.25 31.95
CA VAL A 32 -10.56 30.69 32.31
C VAL A 32 -9.22 31.17 32.88
N ASP A 33 -8.19 30.32 32.97
CA ASP A 33 -6.85 30.78 33.42
C ASP A 33 -6.23 31.83 32.47
N SER A 34 -6.54 31.77 31.17
CA SER A 34 -6.14 32.80 30.19
C SER A 34 -6.88 34.13 30.40
N GLN A 35 -8.15 34.10 30.84
CA GLN A 35 -8.91 35.30 31.21
C GLN A 35 -8.47 35.89 32.55
N ARG A 36 -8.11 35.06 33.55
CA ARG A 36 -7.49 35.51 34.81
C ARG A 36 -6.19 36.26 34.57
N GLN A 37 -5.32 35.75 33.69
CA GLN A 37 -4.05 36.39 33.36
C GLN A 37 -4.19 37.65 32.50
N ALA A 38 -5.17 37.69 31.58
CA ALA A 38 -5.45 38.89 30.78
C ALA A 38 -6.07 40.02 31.60
N ALA A 39 -7.03 39.71 32.48
CA ALA A 39 -7.65 40.69 33.38
C ALA A 39 -6.65 41.23 34.43
N SER A 40 -5.68 40.41 34.87
CA SER A 40 -4.61 40.85 35.76
C SER A 40 -3.60 41.80 35.11
N LYS A 41 -3.45 41.80 33.77
CA LYS A 41 -2.46 42.64 33.06
C LYS A 41 -3.01 43.97 32.57
N ASP A 42 -4.28 44.04 32.18
CA ASP A 42 -4.84 45.24 31.53
C ASP A 42 -5.68 46.13 32.46
N GLY A 43 -5.91 45.76 33.71
CA GLY A 43 -6.66 46.60 34.67
C GLY A 43 -8.11 46.90 34.25
N LEU A 44 -8.59 46.29 33.16
CA LEU A 44 -9.96 46.35 32.71
C LEU A 44 -10.74 45.23 33.40
N ALA A 45 -11.62 45.62 34.32
CA ALA A 45 -12.57 44.73 34.94
C ALA A 45 -13.39 44.02 33.86
N ALA A 46 -13.18 42.70 33.73
CA ALA A 46 -14.02 41.85 32.90
C ALA A 46 -15.47 42.01 33.36
N HIS A 47 -16.33 42.48 32.47
CA HIS A 47 -17.75 42.66 32.72
C HIS A 47 -18.36 41.29 33.09
N GLY A 48 -18.74 41.13 34.37
CA GLY A 48 -19.68 40.10 34.81
C GLY A 48 -19.13 38.89 35.56
N SER A 49 -17.82 38.70 35.69
CA SER A 49 -17.28 37.54 36.44
C SER A 49 -16.96 37.91 37.89
N GLN A 50 -17.94 37.82 38.79
CA GLN A 50 -17.70 37.75 40.23
C GLN A 50 -17.07 36.39 40.56
N LEU A 51 -15.78 36.22 40.26
CA LEU A 51 -15.02 35.04 40.68
C LEU A 51 -14.56 35.25 42.13
N PRO A 52 -14.61 34.23 43.00
CA PRO A 52 -14.11 34.34 44.36
C PRO A 52 -12.63 34.70 44.40
N ASP A 53 -12.27 35.64 45.29
CA ASP A 53 -10.88 36.04 45.59
C ASP A 53 -10.08 34.91 46.27
N GLU A 54 -10.76 33.88 46.80
CA GLU A 54 -10.13 32.68 47.38
C GLU A 54 -10.15 31.51 46.38
N GLU A 55 -8.99 30.88 46.19
CA GLU A 55 -8.86 29.65 45.43
C GLU A 55 -9.57 28.50 46.17
N VAL A 56 -10.82 28.24 45.79
CA VAL A 56 -11.64 27.18 46.39
C VAL A 56 -11.15 25.81 45.91
N ASP A 57 -10.70 24.97 46.83
CA ASP A 57 -10.41 23.56 46.53
C ASP A 57 -11.71 22.75 46.41
N PHE A 58 -12.32 22.78 45.22
CA PHE A 58 -13.53 22.03 44.91
C PHE A 58 -13.37 20.51 45.11
N VAL A 59 -12.15 19.98 45.01
CA VAL A 59 -11.87 18.54 45.22
C VAL A 59 -12.03 18.20 46.69
N GLN A 60 -11.46 19.01 47.59
CA GLN A 60 -11.63 18.83 49.02
C GLN A 60 -13.10 18.95 49.44
N TYR A 61 -13.82 19.97 48.95
CA TYR A 61 -15.25 20.15 49.24
C TYR A 61 -16.08 18.96 48.76
N PHE A 62 -15.82 18.45 47.54
CA PHE A 62 -16.52 17.27 47.04
C PHE A 62 -16.23 16.05 47.90
N ASN A 63 -14.96 15.80 48.24
CA ASN A 63 -14.59 14.66 49.08
C ASN A 63 -15.23 14.69 50.48
N ALA A 64 -15.46 15.87 51.06
CA ALA A 64 -16.14 16.01 52.35
C ALA A 64 -17.68 15.98 52.25
N SER A 65 -18.24 16.10 51.04
CA SER A 65 -19.67 16.27 50.82
C SER A 65 -20.50 15.00 51.10
N ALA A 66 -21.79 15.20 51.40
CA ALA A 66 -22.75 14.09 51.49
C ALA A 66 -22.91 13.35 50.14
N SER A 67 -22.78 14.07 49.02
CA SER A 67 -22.85 13.50 47.67
C SER A 67 -21.74 12.49 47.41
N LYS A 68 -20.51 12.76 47.88
CA LYS A 68 -19.40 11.80 47.78
C LYS A 68 -19.64 10.57 48.63
N LYS A 69 -20.12 10.73 49.87
CA LYS A 69 -20.48 9.60 50.72
C LYS A 69 -21.53 8.71 50.06
N LEU A 70 -22.59 9.31 49.53
CA LEU A 70 -23.63 8.57 48.81
C LEU A 70 -23.09 7.86 47.56
N LEU A 71 -22.19 8.50 46.82
CA LEU A 71 -21.53 7.88 45.67
C LEU A 71 -20.68 6.70 46.11
N ASP A 72 -19.88 6.85 47.17
CA ASP A 72 -19.03 5.78 47.69
C ASP A 72 -19.85 4.60 48.22
N ASP A 73 -20.92 4.88 48.96
CA ASP A 73 -21.85 3.86 49.43
C ASP A 73 -22.45 3.09 48.25
N LYS A 74 -22.88 3.79 47.20
CA LYS A 74 -23.36 3.16 45.95
C LYS A 74 -22.29 2.36 45.23
N LEU A 75 -21.05 2.85 45.16
CA LEU A 75 -19.95 2.11 44.52
C LEU A 75 -19.65 0.79 45.26
N MET A 76 -19.91 0.74 46.57
CA MET A 76 -19.75 -0.44 47.42
C MET A 76 -20.94 -1.40 47.35
N GLU A 77 -22.05 -1.04 46.70
CA GLU A 77 -23.18 -1.95 46.53
C GLU A 77 -22.79 -3.20 45.71
N PRO A 78 -23.19 -4.41 46.17
CA PRO A 78 -22.89 -5.64 45.45
C PRO A 78 -23.47 -5.64 44.03
N GLY A 79 -22.63 -5.95 43.04
CA GLY A 79 -23.02 -6.05 41.63
C GLY A 79 -22.60 -4.86 40.76
N LEU A 80 -22.06 -3.80 41.36
CA LEU A 80 -21.44 -2.69 40.63
C LEU A 80 -19.93 -2.89 40.51
N PHE A 81 -19.20 -2.62 41.59
CA PHE A 81 -17.74 -2.79 41.67
C PHE A 81 -17.32 -3.88 42.64
N GLN A 82 -18.28 -4.48 43.35
CA GLN A 82 -18.07 -5.63 44.20
C GLN A 82 -18.83 -6.85 43.68
N PRO A 83 -18.30 -8.08 43.85
CA PRO A 83 -19.03 -9.30 43.53
C PRO A 83 -20.37 -9.36 44.27
N SER A 84 -21.43 -9.75 43.59
CA SER A 84 -22.74 -10.02 44.18
C SER A 84 -23.02 -11.53 44.14
N GLU A 85 -23.62 -12.06 45.20
CA GLU A 85 -24.11 -13.44 45.22
C GLU A 85 -25.38 -13.62 44.38
N HIS A 86 -26.10 -12.54 44.09
CA HIS A 86 -27.41 -12.57 43.43
C HIS A 86 -27.37 -12.13 41.96
N LEU A 87 -26.34 -11.41 41.55
CA LEU A 87 -26.19 -10.91 40.18
C LEU A 87 -25.02 -11.63 39.50
N GLU A 88 -25.31 -12.32 38.40
CA GLU A 88 -24.27 -12.95 37.60
C GLU A 88 -23.37 -11.90 36.92
N PRO A 89 -22.05 -12.13 36.84
CA PRO A 89 -21.15 -11.23 36.16
C PRO A 89 -21.48 -11.18 34.67
N LEU A 90 -21.57 -9.97 34.11
CA LEU A 90 -21.79 -9.77 32.69
C LEU A 90 -20.56 -10.25 31.89
N ASN A 91 -20.59 -11.49 31.43
CA ASN A 91 -19.50 -12.09 30.69
C ASN A 91 -19.87 -12.26 29.22
N TYR A 92 -19.10 -11.62 28.33
CA TYR A 92 -19.26 -11.78 26.90
C TYR A 92 -18.38 -12.94 26.42
N SER A 93 -19.01 -13.97 25.84
CA SER A 93 -18.28 -15.12 25.27
C SER A 93 -17.42 -14.73 24.06
N SER A 94 -17.78 -13.65 23.35
CA SER A 94 -17.07 -13.18 22.17
C SER A 94 -16.57 -11.76 22.33
N LYS A 95 -15.34 -11.52 21.86
CA LYS A 95 -14.76 -10.18 21.81
C LYS A 95 -15.52 -9.21 20.89
N ARG A 96 -16.26 -9.74 19.90
CA ARG A 96 -16.99 -8.97 18.88
C ARG A 96 -18.39 -9.53 18.70
N ALA A 97 -19.33 -8.66 18.35
CA ALA A 97 -20.74 -9.02 18.17
C ALA A 97 -20.99 -9.89 16.91
N ALA A 98 -20.33 -9.57 15.79
CA ALA A 98 -20.51 -10.29 14.53
C ALA A 98 -19.51 -11.44 14.36
N SER A 99 -19.92 -12.51 13.66
CA SER A 99 -19.01 -13.62 13.29
C SER A 99 -17.95 -13.18 12.26
N ASN A 100 -16.86 -13.94 12.16
CA ASN A 100 -15.77 -13.68 11.22
C ASN A 100 -16.25 -13.57 9.75
N ALA A 101 -17.18 -14.43 9.34
CA ALA A 101 -17.71 -14.43 7.97
C ALA A 101 -18.55 -13.18 7.67
N ILE A 102 -19.35 -12.73 8.65
CA ILE A 102 -20.14 -11.50 8.54
C ILE A 102 -19.20 -10.30 8.41
N GLN A 103 -18.16 -10.22 9.26
CA GLN A 103 -17.15 -9.16 9.19
C GLN A 103 -16.49 -9.12 7.80
N LEU A 104 -16.01 -10.27 7.30
CA LEU A 104 -15.38 -10.36 5.97
C LEU A 104 -16.32 -9.92 4.84
N ARG A 105 -17.59 -10.37 4.86
CA ARG A 105 -18.57 -10.00 3.83
C ARG A 105 -18.81 -8.50 3.78
N PHE A 106 -19.05 -7.87 4.94
CA PHE A 106 -19.30 -6.43 4.99
C PHE A 106 -18.05 -5.61 4.64
N LEU A 107 -16.87 -6.06 5.03
CA LEU A 107 -15.61 -5.42 4.67
C LEU A 107 -15.32 -5.51 3.17
N LEU A 108 -15.51 -6.68 2.56
CA LEU A 108 -15.41 -6.84 1.10
C LEU A 108 -16.40 -5.91 0.39
N GLN A 109 -17.67 -5.95 0.78
CA GLN A 109 -18.69 -5.08 0.18
C GLN A 109 -18.33 -3.60 0.31
N ARG A 110 -17.86 -3.17 1.49
CA ARG A 110 -17.38 -1.80 1.70
C ARG A 110 -16.26 -1.47 0.73
N PHE A 111 -15.20 -2.27 0.67
CA PHE A 111 -14.04 -1.93 -0.17
C PHE A 111 -14.39 -1.89 -1.66
N PHE A 112 -15.17 -2.85 -2.16
CA PHE A 112 -15.64 -2.80 -3.56
C PHE A 112 -16.47 -1.55 -3.84
N VAL A 113 -17.36 -1.16 -2.93
CA VAL A 113 -18.16 0.06 -3.07
C VAL A 113 -17.27 1.30 -3.00
N THR A 114 -16.31 1.37 -2.08
CA THR A 114 -15.36 2.49 -1.95
C THR A 114 -14.52 2.63 -3.22
N TYR A 115 -13.91 1.54 -3.70
CA TYR A 115 -13.06 1.55 -4.90
C TYR A 115 -13.85 1.93 -6.16
N TRP A 116 -15.11 1.51 -6.26
CA TRP A 116 -16.00 1.90 -7.35
C TRP A 116 -16.44 3.37 -7.26
N ARG A 117 -16.76 3.85 -6.05
CA ARG A 117 -17.25 5.23 -5.82
C ARG A 117 -16.13 6.28 -5.74
N THR A 118 -14.87 5.86 -5.72
CA THR A 118 -13.69 6.73 -5.81
C THR A 118 -13.09 6.62 -7.21
N PRO A 119 -13.74 7.21 -8.25
CA PRO A 119 -13.29 7.09 -9.62
C PRO A 119 -11.91 7.73 -9.82
N SER A 120 -11.56 8.76 -9.05
CA SER A 120 -10.25 9.43 -9.10
C SER A 120 -9.08 8.47 -8.90
N TYR A 121 -9.27 7.34 -8.22
CA TYR A 121 -8.24 6.31 -8.07
C TYR A 121 -8.18 5.38 -9.29
N ASN A 122 -9.23 4.58 -9.51
CA ASN A 122 -9.22 3.52 -10.53
C ASN A 122 -9.32 4.05 -11.97
N LEU A 123 -10.12 5.11 -12.21
CA LEU A 123 -10.24 5.70 -13.55
C LEU A 123 -8.93 6.35 -13.98
N THR A 124 -8.23 7.02 -13.06
CA THR A 124 -6.90 7.58 -13.31
C THR A 124 -5.90 6.48 -13.66
N ARG A 125 -5.89 5.36 -12.91
CA ARG A 125 -5.03 4.20 -13.21
C ARG A 125 -5.32 3.63 -14.60
N PHE A 126 -6.59 3.49 -14.98
CA PHE A 126 -6.97 3.01 -16.32
C PHE A 126 -6.59 3.98 -17.43
N GLY A 127 -6.81 5.28 -17.23
CA GLY A 127 -6.42 6.32 -18.17
C GLY A 127 -4.90 6.35 -18.39
N ILE A 128 -4.12 6.29 -17.30
CA ILE A 128 -2.65 6.25 -17.37
C ILE A 128 -2.18 4.93 -18.01
N ALA A 129 -2.81 3.79 -17.71
CA ALA A 129 -2.45 2.51 -18.31
C ALA A 129 -2.61 2.54 -19.84
N LEU A 130 -3.74 3.06 -20.32
CA LEU A 130 -3.98 3.24 -21.75
C LEU A 130 -2.97 4.22 -22.37
N PHE A 131 -2.73 5.35 -21.71
CA PHE A 131 -1.79 6.37 -22.17
C PHE A 131 -0.35 5.84 -22.26
N LEU A 132 0.13 5.11 -21.25
CA LEU A 132 1.45 4.48 -21.26
C LEU A 132 1.53 3.39 -22.33
N GLY A 133 0.47 2.59 -22.50
CA GLY A 133 0.42 1.57 -23.55
C GLY A 133 0.56 2.18 -24.95
N LEU A 134 -0.15 3.28 -25.20
CA LEU A 134 -0.05 4.03 -26.45
C LEU A 134 1.33 4.67 -26.63
N ILE A 135 1.87 5.36 -25.62
CA ILE A 135 3.18 6.01 -25.73
C ILE A 135 4.27 5.00 -26.04
N PHE A 136 4.39 3.92 -25.25
CA PHE A 136 5.42 2.92 -25.49
C PHE A 136 5.17 2.19 -26.81
N GLY A 137 3.91 1.92 -27.16
CA GLY A 137 3.55 1.34 -28.45
C GLY A 137 3.94 2.21 -29.65
N PHE A 138 3.77 3.53 -29.56
CA PHE A 138 4.16 4.47 -30.62
C PHE A 138 5.67 4.64 -30.73
N VAL A 139 6.38 4.73 -29.60
CA VAL A 139 7.86 4.88 -29.61
C VAL A 139 8.53 3.66 -30.23
N TYR A 140 7.97 2.46 -30.03
CA TYR A 140 8.50 1.20 -30.55
C TYR A 140 7.60 0.60 -31.63
N LEU A 141 7.04 1.44 -32.50
CA LEU A 141 6.24 1.00 -33.63
C LEU A 141 7.15 0.36 -34.71
N ASN A 142 6.81 -0.85 -35.16
CA ASN A 142 7.61 -1.63 -36.12
C ASN A 142 9.11 -1.73 -35.77
N PRO A 143 9.45 -2.27 -34.59
CA PRO A 143 10.83 -2.34 -34.12
C PRO A 143 11.61 -3.45 -34.81
N GLU A 144 12.89 -3.20 -35.12
CA GLU A 144 13.81 -4.20 -35.65
C GLU A 144 14.66 -4.80 -34.52
N TYR A 145 14.22 -5.93 -33.95
CA TYR A 145 14.88 -6.56 -32.81
C TYR A 145 16.12 -7.40 -33.16
N THR A 146 16.37 -7.64 -34.45
CA THR A 146 17.49 -8.46 -34.93
C THR A 146 18.83 -7.74 -34.80
N THR A 147 18.87 -6.41 -34.66
CA THR A 147 20.14 -5.68 -34.51
C THR A 147 20.56 -5.61 -33.04
N TYR A 148 21.87 -5.51 -32.77
CA TYR A 148 22.39 -5.33 -31.41
C TYR A 148 21.77 -4.12 -30.69
N GLN A 149 21.57 -3.00 -31.40
CA GLN A 149 20.88 -1.84 -30.85
C GLN A 149 19.38 -2.12 -30.65
N GLY A 150 18.75 -2.79 -31.60
CA GLY A 150 17.34 -3.18 -31.56
C GLY A 150 16.98 -4.06 -30.39
N ILE A 151 17.73 -5.14 -30.14
CA ILE A 151 17.48 -6.04 -28.99
C ILE A 151 17.68 -5.32 -27.66
N ASN A 152 18.74 -4.51 -27.51
CA ASN A 152 18.94 -3.73 -26.28
C ASN A 152 17.85 -2.67 -26.09
N GLY A 153 17.37 -2.05 -27.18
CA GLY A 153 16.22 -1.16 -27.17
C GLY A 153 14.93 -1.89 -26.76
N GLY A 154 14.69 -3.09 -27.28
CA GLY A 154 13.54 -3.93 -26.93
C GLY A 154 13.55 -4.39 -25.46
N LEU A 155 14.71 -4.81 -24.96
CA LEU A 155 14.88 -5.13 -23.54
C LEU A 155 14.70 -3.89 -22.65
N GLY A 156 15.21 -2.73 -23.08
CA GLY A 156 15.02 -1.45 -22.40
C GLY A 156 13.57 -0.98 -22.39
N MET A 157 12.83 -1.26 -23.47
CA MET A 157 11.40 -1.02 -23.57
C MET A 157 10.62 -1.85 -22.54
N VAL A 158 10.85 -3.17 -22.48
CA VAL A 158 10.18 -4.05 -21.49
C VAL A 158 10.52 -3.61 -20.07
N TYR A 159 11.77 -3.23 -19.82
CA TYR A 159 12.22 -2.70 -18.54
C TYR A 159 11.47 -1.41 -18.14
N LEU A 160 11.45 -0.40 -19.01
CA LEU A 160 10.79 0.88 -18.73
C LEU A 160 9.27 0.72 -18.64
N SER A 161 8.65 0.04 -19.60
CA SER A 161 7.19 -0.06 -19.67
C SER A 161 6.62 -0.75 -18.43
N THR A 162 7.27 -1.82 -17.97
CA THR A 162 6.90 -2.59 -16.78
C THR A 162 7.04 -1.78 -15.50
N VAL A 163 8.13 -1.02 -15.35
CA VAL A 163 8.34 -0.22 -14.13
C VAL A 163 7.37 0.96 -14.08
N PHE A 164 7.20 1.68 -15.19
CA PHE A 164 6.35 2.86 -15.21
C PHE A 164 4.88 2.52 -14.96
N ILE A 165 4.36 1.44 -15.56
CA ILE A 165 2.96 1.03 -15.32
C ILE A 165 2.73 0.61 -13.86
N ALA A 166 3.72 -0.06 -13.25
CA ALA A 166 3.63 -0.51 -11.86
C ALA A 166 3.72 0.67 -10.87
N LEU A 167 4.67 1.60 -11.07
CA LEU A 167 4.88 2.78 -10.22
C LEU A 167 3.65 3.67 -10.09
N VAL A 168 2.82 3.74 -11.12
CA VAL A 168 1.55 4.49 -11.09
C VAL A 168 0.66 3.99 -9.95
N SER A 169 0.62 2.67 -9.70
CA SER A 169 -0.20 2.09 -8.64
C SER A 169 0.35 2.36 -7.25
N PHE A 170 1.68 2.42 -7.10
CA PHE A 170 2.29 2.87 -5.85
C PHE A 170 1.91 4.32 -5.55
N GLY A 171 2.19 5.23 -6.50
CA GLY A 171 1.99 6.67 -6.32
C GLY A 171 0.53 7.05 -6.11
N SER A 172 -0.39 6.47 -6.90
CA SER A 172 -1.83 6.77 -6.75
C SER A 172 -2.45 6.11 -5.51
N GLY A 173 -1.84 5.04 -4.99
CA GLY A 173 -2.34 4.30 -3.82
C GLY A 173 -2.13 5.04 -2.50
N LEU A 174 -0.97 5.70 -2.33
CA LEU A 174 -0.60 6.38 -1.08
C LEU A 174 -1.71 7.26 -0.48
N PRO A 175 -2.33 8.22 -1.21
CA PRO A 175 -3.35 9.10 -0.63
C PRO A 175 -4.60 8.34 -0.18
N LEU A 176 -5.12 7.43 -1.01
CA LEU A 176 -6.31 6.65 -0.70
C LEU A 176 -6.11 5.79 0.56
N ILE A 177 -4.98 5.09 0.63
CA ILE A 177 -4.64 4.20 1.74
C ILE A 177 -4.45 5.01 3.03
N TYR A 178 -3.85 6.20 2.94
CA TYR A 178 -3.64 7.08 4.09
C TYR A 178 -4.95 7.59 4.70
N GLU A 179 -5.92 7.97 3.86
CA GLU A 179 -7.25 8.39 4.31
C GLU A 179 -8.00 7.25 5.02
N GLU A 180 -7.94 6.03 4.46
CA GLU A 180 -8.56 4.85 5.05
C GLU A 180 -7.94 4.43 6.40
N ARG A 181 -6.65 4.71 6.62
CA ARG A 181 -5.93 4.35 7.84
C ARG A 181 -6.55 4.93 9.11
N ALA A 182 -7.05 6.16 9.06
CA ALA A 182 -7.70 6.81 10.21
C ALA A 182 -9.01 6.12 10.59
N ALA A 183 -9.84 5.78 9.60
CA ALA A 183 -11.07 5.02 9.81
C ALA A 183 -10.76 3.63 10.39
N PHE A 184 -9.73 2.96 9.87
CA PHE A 184 -9.27 1.68 10.39
C PHE A 184 -8.88 1.74 11.87
N TYR A 185 -8.11 2.74 12.30
CA TYR A 185 -7.70 2.84 13.71
C TYR A 185 -8.90 3.05 14.64
N ARG A 186 -9.83 3.93 14.27
CA ARG A 186 -11.07 4.17 15.04
C ARG A 186 -11.91 2.89 15.17
N GLU A 187 -12.13 2.19 14.08
CA GLU A 187 -12.97 0.98 14.04
C GLU A 187 -12.30 -0.21 14.73
N ARG A 188 -10.97 -0.28 14.67
CA ARG A 188 -10.19 -1.24 15.44
C ARG A 188 -10.28 -0.95 16.94
N ALA A 189 -10.22 0.32 17.37
CA ALA A 189 -10.36 0.70 18.78
C ALA A 189 -11.75 0.31 19.32
N ALA A 190 -12.80 0.51 18.51
CA ALA A 190 -14.18 0.12 18.82
C ALA A 190 -14.45 -1.41 18.74
N GLN A 191 -13.44 -2.23 18.41
CA GLN A 191 -13.57 -3.68 18.20
C GLN A 191 -14.64 -4.08 17.15
N THR A 192 -14.91 -3.23 16.15
CA THR A 192 -15.94 -3.47 15.13
C THR A 192 -15.66 -4.74 14.32
N TYR A 193 -14.40 -4.98 13.97
CA TYR A 193 -13.96 -6.16 13.21
C TYR A 193 -12.54 -6.61 13.56
N ASN A 194 -12.16 -7.79 13.10
CA ASN A 194 -10.79 -8.30 13.18
C ASN A 194 -9.92 -7.66 12.10
N THR A 195 -8.71 -7.22 12.48
CA THR A 195 -7.69 -6.70 11.58
C THR A 195 -7.39 -7.64 10.41
N VAL A 196 -7.42 -8.96 10.65
CA VAL A 196 -7.18 -9.95 9.58
C VAL A 196 -8.22 -9.84 8.46
N TRP A 197 -9.50 -9.67 8.80
CA TRP A 197 -10.55 -9.56 7.78
C TRP A 197 -10.51 -8.23 7.05
N TYR A 198 -10.14 -7.15 7.73
CA TYR A 198 -9.90 -5.86 7.09
C TYR A 198 -8.78 -5.97 6.07
N PHE A 199 -7.64 -6.53 6.49
CA PHE A 199 -6.49 -6.78 5.61
C PHE A 199 -6.87 -7.63 4.40
N VAL A 200 -7.51 -8.78 4.60
CA VAL A 200 -7.93 -9.67 3.50
C VAL A 200 -8.84 -8.93 2.51
N SER A 201 -9.85 -8.20 2.98
CA SER A 201 -10.73 -7.44 2.09
C SER A 201 -9.99 -6.32 1.34
N PHE A 202 -9.07 -5.65 2.02
CA PHE A 202 -8.26 -4.56 1.47
C PHE A 202 -7.25 -5.03 0.42
N THR A 203 -6.72 -6.24 0.57
CA THR A 203 -5.83 -6.87 -0.41
C THR A 203 -6.61 -7.41 -1.61
N LEU A 204 -7.76 -8.04 -1.38
CA LEU A 204 -8.56 -8.68 -2.43
C LEU A 204 -9.23 -7.68 -3.38
N VAL A 205 -9.61 -6.49 -2.90
CA VAL A 205 -10.25 -5.48 -3.75
C VAL A 205 -9.30 -4.98 -4.86
N GLU A 206 -7.99 -4.96 -4.65
CA GLU A 206 -7.01 -4.51 -5.66
C GLU A 206 -6.97 -5.41 -6.89
N ILE A 207 -7.10 -6.73 -6.71
CA ILE A 207 -6.89 -7.74 -7.76
C ILE A 207 -7.71 -7.45 -9.03
N PRO A 208 -9.05 -7.33 -9.00
CA PRO A 208 -9.82 -7.13 -10.23
C PRO A 208 -9.48 -5.82 -10.95
N TYR A 209 -9.24 -4.73 -10.22
CA TYR A 209 -8.88 -3.45 -10.84
C TYR A 209 -7.47 -3.49 -11.44
N VAL A 210 -6.51 -4.09 -10.74
CA VAL A 210 -5.14 -4.23 -11.26
C VAL A 210 -5.12 -5.08 -12.53
N PHE A 211 -5.80 -6.22 -12.53
CA PHE A 211 -5.86 -7.10 -13.70
C PHE A 211 -6.55 -6.41 -14.88
N ALA A 212 -7.62 -5.64 -14.64
CA ALA A 212 -8.28 -4.85 -15.68
C ALA A 212 -7.35 -3.76 -16.25
N GLY A 213 -6.63 -3.03 -15.39
CA GLY A 213 -5.68 -1.99 -15.82
C GLY A 213 -4.49 -2.55 -16.59
N ALA A 214 -3.94 -3.67 -16.12
CA ALA A 214 -2.90 -4.41 -16.83
C ALA A 214 -3.39 -4.89 -18.20
N LEU A 215 -4.64 -5.36 -18.30
CA LEU A 215 -5.20 -5.84 -19.55
C LEU A 215 -5.32 -4.71 -20.57
N LEU A 216 -5.82 -3.55 -20.14
CA LEU A 216 -5.93 -2.36 -20.98
C LEU A 216 -4.56 -1.93 -21.52
N PHE A 217 -3.52 -1.98 -20.68
CA PHE A 217 -2.15 -1.72 -21.12
C PHE A 217 -1.70 -2.79 -22.14
N THR A 218 -1.76 -4.08 -21.79
CA THR A 218 -1.22 -5.17 -22.62
C THR A 218 -1.90 -5.29 -23.97
N VAL A 219 -3.24 -5.17 -24.04
CA VAL A 219 -4.00 -5.30 -25.30
C VAL A 219 -3.59 -4.23 -26.33
N VAL A 220 -3.17 -3.05 -25.88
CA VAL A 220 -2.70 -1.97 -26.76
C VAL A 220 -1.20 -2.12 -27.03
N TYR A 221 -0.41 -2.20 -25.96
CA TYR A 221 1.05 -2.21 -26.04
C TYR A 221 1.61 -3.42 -26.78
N TYR A 222 1.17 -4.63 -26.42
CA TYR A 222 1.75 -5.89 -26.90
C TYR A 222 1.74 -6.02 -28.44
N PRO A 223 0.61 -5.83 -29.15
CA PRO A 223 0.62 -5.88 -30.61
C PRO A 223 1.33 -4.68 -31.25
N MET A 224 1.26 -3.47 -30.66
CA MET A 224 1.88 -2.27 -31.24
C MET A 224 3.40 -2.39 -31.34
N VAL A 225 4.02 -3.05 -30.35
CA VAL A 225 5.47 -3.28 -30.33
C VAL A 225 5.89 -4.54 -31.11
N GLY A 226 4.96 -5.15 -31.85
CA GLY A 226 5.25 -6.29 -32.72
C GLY A 226 5.41 -7.62 -31.99
N PHE A 227 4.97 -7.74 -30.73
CA PHE A 227 4.94 -9.04 -30.06
C PHE A 227 3.74 -9.86 -30.56
N VAL A 228 3.97 -11.17 -30.72
CA VAL A 228 3.00 -12.12 -31.27
C VAL A 228 2.72 -13.23 -30.27
N GLY A 229 1.69 -14.04 -30.54
CA GLY A 229 1.32 -15.18 -29.70
C GLY A 229 0.27 -14.85 -28.62
N PHE A 230 -0.83 -15.62 -28.60
CA PHE A 230 -1.93 -15.40 -27.66
C PHE A 230 -1.59 -15.88 -26.25
N ALA A 231 -0.97 -17.06 -26.12
CA ALA A 231 -0.61 -17.60 -24.82
C ALA A 231 0.42 -16.70 -24.14
N GLU A 232 1.40 -16.25 -24.90
CA GLU A 232 2.48 -15.34 -24.53
C GLU A 232 1.91 -14.00 -24.07
N ALA A 233 0.94 -13.43 -24.81
CA ALA A 233 0.24 -12.21 -24.40
C ALA A 233 -0.53 -12.37 -23.07
N VAL A 234 -1.18 -13.52 -22.84
CA VAL A 234 -1.87 -13.80 -21.58
C VAL A 234 -0.87 -13.90 -20.42
N PHE A 235 0.25 -14.61 -20.60
CA PHE A 235 1.29 -14.70 -19.57
C PHE A 235 1.97 -13.34 -19.33
N TYR A 236 2.18 -12.55 -20.37
CA TYR A 236 2.69 -11.18 -20.28
C TYR A 236 1.76 -10.31 -19.44
N TRP A 237 0.46 -10.33 -19.75
CA TRP A 237 -0.57 -9.62 -19.00
C TRP A 237 -0.58 -9.99 -17.51
N VAL A 238 -0.60 -11.29 -17.19
CA VAL A 238 -0.61 -11.76 -15.80
C VAL A 238 0.65 -11.31 -15.04
N ASN A 239 1.82 -11.35 -15.68
CA ASN A 239 3.07 -10.91 -15.04
C ASN A 239 3.10 -9.40 -14.81
N VAL A 240 2.63 -8.61 -15.78
CA VAL A 240 2.46 -7.16 -15.58
C VAL A 240 1.48 -6.88 -14.44
N ALA A 241 0.37 -7.61 -14.35
CA ALA A 241 -0.60 -7.47 -13.26
C ALA A 241 0.02 -7.80 -11.89
N ILE A 242 0.85 -8.83 -11.79
CA ILE A 242 1.55 -9.17 -10.54
C ILE A 242 2.53 -8.07 -10.13
N MET A 243 3.26 -7.49 -11.09
CA MET A 243 4.16 -6.38 -10.81
C MET A 243 3.39 -5.14 -10.32
N ILE A 244 2.25 -4.84 -10.93
CA ILE A 244 1.37 -3.76 -10.48
C ILE A 244 0.78 -4.06 -9.09
N LEU A 245 0.42 -5.30 -8.80
CA LEU A 245 -0.05 -5.72 -7.47
C LEU A 245 1.04 -5.56 -6.42
N PHE A 246 2.29 -5.92 -6.75
CA PHE A 246 3.42 -5.71 -5.86
C PHE A 246 3.52 -4.23 -5.45
N GLU A 247 3.46 -3.30 -6.41
CA GLU A 247 3.53 -1.86 -6.12
C GLU A 247 2.32 -1.35 -5.32
N ALA A 248 1.11 -1.86 -5.59
CA ALA A 248 -0.07 -1.54 -4.80
C ALA A 248 0.07 -2.00 -3.34
N TYR A 249 0.57 -3.22 -3.13
CA TYR A 249 0.79 -3.77 -1.79
C TYR A 249 2.00 -3.16 -1.08
N LEU A 250 3.01 -2.70 -1.83
CA LEU A 250 4.10 -1.90 -1.30
C LEU A 250 3.58 -0.57 -0.75
N ALA A 251 2.65 0.10 -1.45
CA ALA A 251 2.01 1.32 -0.95
C ALA A 251 1.22 1.05 0.33
N GLN A 252 0.49 -0.07 0.39
CA GLN A 252 -0.21 -0.50 1.62
C GLN A 252 0.77 -0.68 2.77
N LEU A 253 1.85 -1.45 2.57
CA LEU A 253 2.88 -1.65 3.59
C LEU A 253 3.47 -0.32 4.06
N ALA A 254 3.89 0.54 3.11
CA ALA A 254 4.55 1.80 3.40
C ALA A 254 3.69 2.72 4.27
N ILE A 255 2.39 2.85 3.98
CA ILE A 255 1.46 3.68 4.76
C ILE A 255 1.20 3.11 6.16
N PHE A 256 1.17 1.79 6.34
CA PHE A 256 0.95 1.19 7.66
C PHE A 256 2.21 1.14 8.53
N VAL A 257 3.40 1.27 7.94
CA VAL A 257 4.69 1.32 8.65
C VAL A 257 5.10 2.77 8.96
N ALA A 258 4.85 3.70 8.05
CA ALA A 258 5.32 5.07 8.16
C ALA A 258 4.32 5.98 8.90
N PRO A 259 4.79 6.95 9.71
CA PRO A 259 3.91 7.84 10.46
C PRO A 259 3.12 8.81 9.55
N SER A 260 3.70 9.25 8.44
CA SER A 260 3.09 10.19 7.50
C SER A 260 3.14 9.66 6.06
N MET A 261 2.34 10.27 5.18
CA MET A 261 2.31 9.93 3.75
C MET A 261 3.64 10.24 3.06
N GLU A 262 4.28 11.35 3.44
CA GLU A 262 5.57 11.78 2.88
C GLU A 262 6.68 10.79 3.22
N MET A 263 6.71 10.29 4.46
CA MET A 263 7.67 9.28 4.87
C MET A 263 7.42 7.94 4.13
N ALA A 264 6.15 7.55 3.95
CA ALA A 264 5.80 6.37 3.15
C ALA A 264 6.27 6.52 1.69
N ALA A 265 6.10 7.70 1.10
CA ALA A 265 6.56 8.01 -0.25
C ALA A 265 8.09 7.89 -0.36
N ILE A 266 8.85 8.45 0.58
CA ILE A 266 10.32 8.37 0.60
C ILE A 266 10.78 6.90 0.68
N ILE A 267 10.19 6.09 1.56
CA ILE A 267 10.52 4.67 1.69
C ILE A 267 10.26 3.94 0.37
N GLY A 268 9.10 4.17 -0.24
CA GLY A 268 8.77 3.52 -1.50
C GLY A 268 9.63 3.96 -2.68
N VAL A 269 10.00 5.24 -2.76
CA VAL A 269 10.96 5.75 -3.76
C VAL A 269 12.31 5.08 -3.60
N LEU A 270 12.80 4.89 -2.36
CA LEU A 270 14.05 4.20 -2.12
C LEU A 270 14.00 2.72 -2.57
N ILE A 271 12.95 2.00 -2.20
CA ILE A 271 12.75 0.60 -2.61
C ILE A 271 12.66 0.49 -4.13
N ASN A 272 11.91 1.38 -4.76
CA ASN A 272 11.76 1.42 -6.22
C ASN A 272 13.06 1.80 -6.93
N ALA A 273 13.86 2.72 -6.40
CA ALA A 273 15.16 3.07 -6.96
C ALA A 273 16.13 1.88 -6.92
N ILE A 274 16.16 1.15 -5.80
CA ILE A 274 16.94 -0.10 -5.68
C ILE A 274 16.41 -1.13 -6.68
N GLY A 275 15.09 -1.28 -6.77
CA GLY A 275 14.43 -2.22 -7.66
C GLY A 275 14.74 -1.97 -9.13
N LEU A 276 14.64 -0.70 -9.55
CA LEU A 276 14.97 -0.23 -10.89
C LEU A 276 16.45 -0.50 -11.21
N MET A 277 17.37 -0.07 -10.34
CA MET A 277 18.81 -0.24 -10.56
C MET A 277 19.25 -1.71 -10.60
N LEU A 278 18.61 -2.58 -9.80
CA LEU A 278 18.96 -4.00 -9.67
C LEU A 278 17.89 -4.92 -10.27
N MET A 279 17.16 -4.46 -11.29
CA MET A 279 16.24 -5.28 -12.07
C MET A 279 16.98 -6.25 -13.01
N GLY A 280 18.24 -5.94 -13.34
CA GLY A 280 19.10 -6.76 -14.19
C GLY A 280 19.17 -6.36 -15.66
N PHE A 281 18.64 -5.19 -16.02
CA PHE A 281 18.80 -4.59 -17.35
C PHE A 281 20.00 -3.63 -17.42
N ASN A 282 20.03 -2.61 -16.54
CA ASN A 282 21.12 -1.63 -16.48
C ASN A 282 21.58 -1.40 -15.02
N PRO A 283 22.67 -2.08 -14.57
CA PRO A 283 23.54 -2.96 -15.35
C PRO A 283 22.89 -4.33 -15.66
N PRO A 284 23.37 -5.03 -16.72
CA PRO A 284 22.97 -6.41 -16.98
C PRO A 284 23.27 -7.31 -15.79
N ALA A 285 22.39 -8.29 -15.52
CA ALA A 285 22.44 -9.11 -14.31
C ALA A 285 23.80 -9.75 -14.02
N LEU A 286 24.52 -10.18 -15.07
CA LEU A 286 25.81 -10.86 -14.94
C LEU A 286 26.95 -9.89 -14.60
N GLN A 287 26.78 -8.61 -14.89
CA GLN A 287 27.72 -7.54 -14.56
C GLN A 287 27.50 -6.96 -13.15
N ILE A 288 26.43 -7.35 -12.45
CA ILE A 288 26.19 -6.93 -11.07
C ILE A 288 27.32 -7.45 -10.17
N PRO A 289 28.03 -6.57 -9.43
CA PRO A 289 29.12 -6.99 -8.56
C PRO A 289 28.66 -8.00 -7.51
N ARG A 290 29.53 -8.96 -7.17
CA ARG A 290 29.21 -10.08 -6.26
C ARG A 290 28.58 -9.63 -4.94
N GLY A 291 29.02 -8.51 -4.38
CA GLY A 291 28.50 -7.97 -3.11
C GLY A 291 27.03 -7.52 -3.15
N TYR A 292 26.48 -7.22 -4.33
CA TYR A 292 25.08 -6.77 -4.50
C TYR A 292 24.15 -7.85 -5.05
N LYS A 293 24.67 -9.05 -5.36
CA LYS A 293 23.88 -10.15 -5.93
C LYS A 293 22.77 -10.65 -5.01
N TRP A 294 22.91 -10.48 -3.70
CA TRP A 294 21.83 -10.82 -2.75
C TRP A 294 20.64 -9.86 -2.87
N ILE A 295 20.88 -8.57 -3.16
CA ILE A 295 19.81 -7.58 -3.38
C ILE A 295 19.09 -7.92 -4.69
N TYR A 296 19.86 -8.19 -5.75
CA TYR A 296 19.33 -8.71 -7.01
C TYR A 296 18.45 -9.97 -6.80
N ALA A 297 18.74 -10.83 -5.82
CA ALA A 297 17.94 -12.02 -5.53
C ALA A 297 16.61 -11.74 -4.79
N ILE A 298 16.47 -10.60 -4.11
CA ILE A 298 15.25 -10.29 -3.32
C ILE A 298 14.36 -9.23 -3.97
N VAL A 299 14.85 -8.55 -5.02
CA VAL A 299 14.10 -7.53 -5.74
C VAL A 299 13.03 -8.18 -6.63
N PRO A 300 11.74 -7.84 -6.45
CA PRO A 300 10.66 -8.41 -7.26
C PRO A 300 10.69 -7.92 -8.72
N HIS A 301 11.15 -6.68 -8.96
CA HIS A 301 11.30 -6.10 -10.30
C HIS A 301 12.11 -7.00 -11.24
N ARG A 302 13.17 -7.65 -10.71
CA ARG A 302 14.00 -8.60 -11.46
C ARG A 302 13.17 -9.74 -12.03
N TYR A 303 12.33 -10.36 -11.20
CA TYR A 303 11.61 -11.56 -11.60
C TYR A 303 10.52 -11.22 -12.61
N ALA A 304 9.82 -10.10 -12.42
CA ALA A 304 8.90 -9.57 -13.42
C ALA A 304 9.61 -9.32 -14.76
N PHE A 305 10.77 -8.66 -14.75
CA PHE A 305 11.58 -8.45 -15.95
C PHE A 305 11.99 -9.76 -16.61
N SER A 306 12.49 -10.70 -15.81
CA SER A 306 13.01 -11.99 -16.30
C SER A 306 11.92 -12.80 -16.96
N VAL A 307 10.70 -12.82 -16.40
CA VAL A 307 9.56 -13.52 -17.03
C VAL A 307 9.15 -12.84 -18.33
N LEU A 308 8.99 -11.52 -18.35
CA LEU A 308 8.54 -10.80 -19.55
C LEU A 308 9.54 -10.94 -20.70
N VAL A 309 10.84 -10.82 -20.41
CA VAL A 309 11.91 -11.03 -21.40
C VAL A 309 11.98 -12.48 -21.84
N ALA A 310 11.85 -13.45 -20.92
CA ALA A 310 11.87 -14.86 -21.27
C ALA A 310 10.71 -15.27 -22.18
N ILE A 311 9.50 -14.72 -21.96
CA ILE A 311 8.32 -14.96 -22.80
C ILE A 311 8.55 -14.44 -24.22
N VAL A 312 9.08 -13.22 -24.37
CA VAL A 312 9.16 -12.54 -25.66
C VAL A 312 10.43 -12.89 -26.45
N PHE A 313 11.57 -12.92 -25.78
CA PHE A 313 12.90 -13.07 -26.40
C PHE A 313 13.59 -14.39 -26.07
N GLY A 314 13.00 -15.20 -25.19
CA GLY A 314 13.61 -16.46 -24.74
C GLY A 314 13.15 -17.70 -25.50
N ASP A 315 12.07 -17.62 -26.28
CA ASP A 315 11.53 -18.78 -26.97
C ASP A 315 12.38 -19.17 -28.20
N CYS A 316 12.93 -20.39 -28.15
CA CYS A 316 13.58 -21.08 -29.25
C CYS A 316 13.82 -22.53 -28.83
N SER A 317 13.32 -23.51 -29.59
CA SER A 317 13.50 -24.93 -29.27
C SER A 317 14.96 -25.39 -29.49
N ASP A 318 15.37 -26.44 -28.78
CA ASP A 318 16.73 -26.97 -28.91
C ASP A 318 17.00 -27.55 -30.31
N ASP A 319 15.98 -28.09 -30.97
CA ASP A 319 16.06 -28.57 -32.36
C ASP A 319 16.33 -27.40 -33.32
N GLN A 320 15.62 -26.29 -33.15
CA GLN A 320 15.83 -25.06 -33.94
C GLN A 320 17.23 -24.47 -33.70
N LEU A 321 17.71 -24.47 -32.45
CA LEU A 321 19.07 -24.04 -32.13
C LEU A 321 20.12 -24.94 -32.77
N ALA A 322 19.89 -26.26 -32.81
CA ALA A 322 20.79 -27.22 -33.44
C ALA A 322 20.83 -27.01 -34.97
N GLU A 323 19.69 -26.74 -35.60
CA GLU A 323 19.59 -26.42 -37.02
C GLU A 323 20.40 -25.16 -37.36
N ILE A 324 20.19 -24.08 -36.59
CA ILE A 324 20.94 -22.82 -36.72
C ILE A 324 22.45 -23.04 -36.54
N ALA A 325 22.86 -23.85 -35.56
CA ALA A 325 24.27 -24.15 -35.33
C ALA A 325 24.90 -24.99 -36.46
N SER A 326 24.11 -25.87 -37.10
CA SER A 326 24.57 -26.74 -38.18
C SER A 326 24.70 -26.04 -39.54
N ALA A 327 24.07 -24.87 -39.69
CA ALA A 327 23.96 -24.14 -40.94
C ALA A 327 25.29 -23.65 -41.54
N GLY A 328 26.35 -23.53 -40.73
CA GLY A 328 27.66 -23.03 -41.14
C GLY A 328 27.66 -21.52 -41.45
N ASP A 329 26.82 -21.06 -42.38
CA ASP A 329 26.53 -19.66 -42.66
C ASP A 329 25.10 -19.31 -42.25
N VAL A 330 24.99 -18.70 -41.07
CA VAL A 330 23.72 -18.35 -40.43
C VAL A 330 22.94 -17.27 -41.22
N THR A 331 23.59 -16.58 -42.16
CA THR A 331 22.93 -15.58 -43.02
C THR A 331 22.15 -16.18 -44.18
N SER A 332 22.32 -17.47 -44.45
CA SER A 332 21.66 -18.20 -45.55
C SER A 332 20.36 -18.91 -45.15
N LEU A 333 20.07 -19.04 -43.86
CA LEU A 333 18.81 -19.59 -43.38
C LEU A 333 17.70 -18.54 -43.39
N ASP A 334 16.54 -18.92 -43.92
CA ASP A 334 15.32 -18.15 -43.76
C ASP A 334 14.74 -18.41 -42.36
N LEU A 335 14.92 -17.44 -41.47
CA LEU A 335 14.45 -17.46 -40.08
C LEU A 335 13.13 -16.70 -39.91
N SER A 336 12.44 -16.34 -40.99
CA SER A 336 11.22 -15.52 -40.93
C SER A 336 10.07 -16.19 -40.18
N ASP A 337 9.97 -17.52 -40.26
CA ASP A 337 8.95 -18.33 -39.55
C ASP A 337 9.35 -18.71 -38.12
N TYR A 338 10.58 -18.40 -37.70
CA TYR A 338 11.08 -18.78 -36.38
C TYR A 338 10.64 -17.77 -35.31
N PRO A 339 10.46 -18.22 -34.04
CA PRO A 339 10.25 -17.33 -32.91
C PRO A 339 11.34 -16.27 -32.78
N LEU A 340 11.01 -15.14 -32.17
CA LEU A 340 11.93 -14.01 -32.03
C LEU A 340 13.23 -14.39 -31.31
N GLY A 341 13.19 -15.30 -30.34
CA GLY A 341 14.37 -15.78 -29.64
C GLY A 341 15.35 -16.57 -30.51
N CYS A 342 14.90 -17.14 -31.63
CA CYS A 342 15.75 -17.86 -32.58
C CYS A 342 16.43 -16.93 -33.61
N GLN A 343 16.00 -15.68 -33.75
CA GLN A 343 16.61 -14.75 -34.69
C GLN A 343 18.03 -14.38 -34.25
N ILE A 344 18.90 -14.06 -35.21
CA ILE A 344 20.31 -13.76 -34.96
C ILE A 344 20.50 -12.28 -34.66
N VAL A 345 21.34 -11.99 -33.66
CA VAL A 345 21.78 -10.63 -33.37
C VAL A 345 22.81 -10.18 -34.39
N LEU A 346 22.40 -9.24 -35.24
CA LEU A 346 23.21 -8.58 -36.27
C LEU A 346 23.94 -7.35 -35.71
N ASN A 347 25.08 -6.99 -36.31
CA ASN A 347 25.87 -5.81 -35.95
C ASN A 347 26.32 -5.77 -34.48
N ALA A 348 26.49 -6.94 -33.85
CA ALA A 348 27.02 -7.05 -32.51
C ALA A 348 28.55 -6.81 -32.49
N PRO A 349 29.11 -6.28 -31.39
CA PRO A 349 30.56 -6.20 -31.21
C PRO A 349 31.22 -7.58 -31.30
N THR A 350 32.50 -7.62 -31.69
CA THR A 350 33.26 -8.89 -31.82
C THR A 350 33.33 -9.71 -30.53
N SER A 351 33.10 -9.09 -29.37
CA SER A 351 33.02 -9.76 -28.07
C SER A 351 31.75 -10.59 -27.87
N VAL A 352 30.67 -10.29 -28.60
CA VAL A 352 29.37 -10.99 -28.53
C VAL A 352 29.21 -11.93 -29.73
N GLY A 353 29.62 -11.48 -30.93
CA GLY A 353 29.49 -12.26 -32.16
C GLY A 353 28.04 -12.38 -32.67
N ALA A 354 27.86 -13.15 -33.74
CA ALA A 354 26.56 -13.46 -34.30
C ALA A 354 25.96 -14.67 -33.57
N VAL A 355 25.09 -14.41 -32.59
CA VAL A 355 24.43 -15.43 -31.78
C VAL A 355 22.91 -15.26 -31.81
N PRO A 356 22.13 -16.34 -31.59
CA PRO A 356 20.68 -16.22 -31.42
C PRO A 356 20.31 -15.31 -30.25
N ILE A 357 19.17 -14.61 -30.35
CA ILE A 357 18.67 -13.70 -29.31
C ILE A 357 18.51 -14.42 -27.97
N LYS A 358 17.99 -15.66 -27.95
CA LYS A 358 17.91 -16.50 -26.73
C LYS A 358 19.27 -16.64 -26.04
N SER A 359 20.32 -16.90 -26.82
CA SER A 359 21.69 -17.05 -26.30
C SER A 359 22.23 -15.72 -25.78
N TYR A 360 22.01 -14.62 -26.52
CA TYR A 360 22.38 -13.28 -26.09
C TYR A 360 21.73 -12.88 -24.75
N VAL A 361 20.42 -13.11 -24.62
CA VAL A 361 19.65 -12.84 -23.40
C VAL A 361 20.18 -13.67 -22.22
N GLN A 362 20.52 -14.93 -22.45
CA GLN A 362 21.08 -15.80 -21.44
C GLN A 362 22.51 -15.40 -21.01
N GLU A 363 23.38 -15.06 -21.95
CA GLU A 363 24.80 -14.77 -21.68
C GLU A 363 25.07 -13.36 -21.17
N VAL A 364 24.17 -12.40 -21.45
CA VAL A 364 24.32 -11.01 -21.01
C VAL A 364 23.43 -10.71 -19.80
N PHE A 365 22.18 -11.15 -19.84
CA PHE A 365 21.17 -10.83 -18.82
C PHE A 365 20.89 -11.99 -17.87
N GLY A 366 21.41 -13.20 -18.12
CA GLY A 366 21.23 -14.36 -17.24
C GLY A 366 19.78 -14.86 -17.16
N ILE A 367 18.95 -14.49 -18.14
CA ILE A 367 17.53 -14.85 -18.20
C ILE A 367 17.39 -16.09 -19.08
N LYS A 368 16.73 -17.12 -18.57
CA LYS A 368 16.47 -18.36 -19.32
C LYS A 368 14.99 -18.62 -19.44
N HIS A 369 14.56 -19.11 -20.59
CA HIS A 369 13.17 -19.43 -20.87
C HIS A 369 12.62 -20.57 -19.98
N GLU A 370 13.44 -21.58 -19.71
CA GLU A 370 13.04 -22.74 -18.89
C GLU A 370 12.67 -22.38 -17.44
N HIS A 371 13.20 -21.27 -16.91
CA HIS A 371 12.97 -20.85 -15.53
C HIS A 371 11.78 -19.88 -15.36
N ILE A 372 10.93 -19.69 -16.40
CA ILE A 372 9.75 -18.81 -16.30
C ILE A 372 8.88 -19.14 -15.08
N ALA A 373 8.59 -20.43 -14.86
CA ALA A 373 7.77 -20.87 -13.73
C ALA A 373 8.43 -20.59 -12.37
N GLU A 374 9.76 -20.73 -12.30
CA GLU A 374 10.54 -20.42 -11.09
C GLU A 374 10.50 -18.92 -10.79
N TYR A 375 10.79 -18.07 -11.79
CA TYR A 375 10.75 -16.61 -11.63
C TYR A 375 9.36 -16.12 -11.24
N PHE A 376 8.31 -16.69 -11.84
CA PHE A 376 6.93 -16.41 -11.48
C PHE A 376 6.62 -16.82 -10.03
N GLY A 377 6.99 -18.04 -9.65
CA GLY A 377 6.79 -18.55 -8.29
C GLY A 377 7.51 -17.70 -7.23
N ILE A 378 8.74 -17.26 -7.51
CA ILE A 378 9.50 -16.39 -6.61
C ILE A 378 8.83 -15.01 -6.50
N SER A 379 8.32 -14.44 -7.60
CA SER A 379 7.58 -13.17 -7.59
C SER A 379 6.37 -13.24 -6.65
N ILE A 380 5.59 -14.32 -6.75
CA ILE A 380 4.44 -14.57 -5.86
C ILE A 380 4.90 -14.75 -4.41
N GLY A 381 5.99 -15.49 -4.18
CA GLY A 381 6.57 -15.67 -2.84
C GLY A 381 6.95 -14.34 -2.18
N ILE A 382 7.63 -13.45 -2.91
CA ILE A 382 7.99 -12.11 -2.42
C ILE A 382 6.74 -11.30 -2.12
N LEU A 383 5.74 -11.31 -3.02
CA LEU A 383 4.47 -10.62 -2.81
C LEU A 383 3.78 -11.08 -1.51
N LEU A 384 3.73 -12.38 -1.25
CA LEU A 384 3.16 -12.94 -0.02
C LEU A 384 3.94 -12.50 1.24
N VAL A 385 5.26 -12.37 1.15
CA VAL A 385 6.09 -11.86 2.25
C VAL A 385 5.75 -10.40 2.56
N PHE A 386 5.59 -9.55 1.54
CA PHE A 386 5.17 -8.16 1.74
C PHE A 386 3.76 -8.09 2.36
N LEU A 387 2.83 -8.90 1.90
CA LEU A 387 1.49 -9.02 2.48
C LEU A 387 1.52 -9.45 3.95
N PHE A 388 2.38 -10.41 4.30
CA PHE A 388 2.60 -10.81 5.69
C PHE A 388 3.09 -9.63 6.54
N PHE A 389 4.09 -8.88 6.07
CA PHE A 389 4.57 -7.69 6.77
C PHE A 389 3.50 -6.61 6.88
N THR A 390 2.67 -6.42 5.87
CA THR A 390 1.54 -5.47 5.92
C THR A 390 0.54 -5.86 7.01
N LEU A 391 0.18 -7.15 7.10
CA LEU A 391 -0.69 -7.64 8.16
C LEU A 391 -0.07 -7.44 9.55
N MET A 392 1.24 -7.68 9.71
CA MET A 392 1.95 -7.43 10.97
C MET A 392 1.97 -5.94 11.31
N ALA A 393 2.25 -5.07 10.35
CA ALA A 393 2.21 -3.62 10.52
C ALA A 393 0.81 -3.16 10.97
N MET A 394 -0.24 -3.58 10.26
CA MET A 394 -1.63 -3.27 10.62
C MET A 394 -2.01 -3.77 12.03
N ARG A 395 -1.40 -4.86 12.51
CA ARG A 395 -1.68 -5.45 13.82
C ARG A 395 -0.89 -4.80 14.95
N PHE A 396 0.37 -4.45 14.75
CA PHE A 396 1.25 -4.03 15.83
C PHE A 396 1.58 -2.53 15.83
N ILE A 397 1.43 -1.84 14.72
CA ILE A 397 1.76 -0.42 14.59
C ILE A 397 0.47 0.43 14.72
N ASN A 398 0.50 1.42 15.61
CA ASN A 398 -0.54 2.43 15.74
C ASN A 398 0.09 3.81 15.94
N HIS A 399 -0.09 4.72 14.98
CA HIS A 399 0.48 6.06 15.03
C HIS A 399 -0.37 7.09 15.78
N GLN A 400 -1.56 6.74 16.29
CA GLN A 400 -2.40 7.65 17.09
C GLN A 400 -2.05 7.70 18.59
N GLN A 401 -1.28 6.74 19.10
CA GLN A 401 -0.96 6.63 20.54
C GLN A 401 0.32 7.39 20.92
N ARG A 402 0.52 8.60 20.41
CA ARG A 402 1.67 9.44 20.77
C ARG A 402 1.44 10.26 22.02
#